data_AF-A0A380SXL8-F1
#
_entry.id   AF-A0A380SXL8-F1
#
_cell.length_a   1.000
_cell.length_b   1.000
_cell.length_c   1.000
_cell.angle_alpha   90.00
_cell.angle_beta   90.00
_cell.angle_gamma   90.00
#
_symmetry.space_group_name_H-M   'P 1'
#
loop_
_entity.id
_entity.type
_entity.pdbx_description
1 polymer ?
#
loop_
_entity_poly.entity_id
_entity_poly.type
_entity_poly.pdbx_seq_one_letter_code
_entity_poly.pdbx_strand_id
1 'polypeptide(L)'
;MLIQSPEFPDWGKVKAHFGLVGDSAALEIERAIYDNTRKRLKKNDKDLRSALRQWIGAQAVVAGMLAFIAATGCNLSVAQNLEVDTLKFIPSTQGKRFSGTKARAGGKTVNPEFGVRFTPVFKKYLELRKWVLNGSDSALVFPIYSQEYGKSSVGSQQIARLKTYFAKALPKTAWVTPTQWRKNVSYQYVKLSGGDMALTAEKLGNTEDTVRQSYSRPALEDFAAEMAGFFELMHQAAIDRTRSKERIPVRIIEERRLEATTGTGLCEKTPEAEPERAQGFTALAPAPACRDPETCLFCAHYAVHADEEDIRRLLSLRYLIHATKAKQPIDHWQNKFSPTVHRIDEVLSAIRDADPGSAETINRVRIEVECGELDDFWAIHFDTFVTLGAVS
;
A
#
# COMPACT_ATOMS: atom_id res chain seq x y z
N MET A 1 3.54 -11.13 -18.91
CA MET A 1 2.78 -11.34 -17.66
C MET A 1 1.72 -12.44 -17.72
N LEU A 2 1.16 -12.80 -18.87
CA LEU A 2 0.40 -14.07 -19.04
C LEU A 2 1.27 -15.14 -19.72
N ILE A 3 2.58 -15.12 -19.47
CA ILE A 3 3.58 -16.02 -20.09
C ILE A 3 3.92 -17.17 -19.14
N GLN A 4 3.78 -16.93 -17.84
CA GLN A 4 3.97 -17.91 -16.79
C GLN A 4 2.68 -17.99 -15.98
N SER A 5 2.30 -19.19 -15.59
CA SER A 5 1.18 -19.44 -14.69
C SER A 5 1.66 -19.49 -13.26
N PRO A 6 0.84 -19.05 -12.28
CA PRO A 6 1.14 -19.32 -10.88
C PRO A 6 1.19 -20.83 -10.64
N GLU A 7 1.96 -21.24 -9.64
CA GLU A 7 1.99 -22.64 -9.23
C GLU A 7 0.58 -23.07 -8.78
N PHE A 8 0.12 -24.21 -9.30
CA PHE A 8 -1.17 -24.76 -8.88
C PHE A 8 -1.06 -25.22 -7.42
N PRO A 9 -1.97 -24.82 -6.52
CA PRO A 9 -1.85 -25.15 -5.10
C PRO A 9 -1.88 -26.66 -4.91
N ASP A 10 -1.07 -27.15 -3.97
CA ASP A 10 -1.12 -28.56 -3.58
C ASP A 10 -2.45 -28.92 -2.90
N TRP A 11 -2.90 -30.16 -3.06
CA TRP A 11 -4.16 -30.63 -2.48
C TRP A 11 -4.22 -30.46 -0.96
N GLY A 12 -3.12 -30.67 -0.25
CA GLY A 12 -3.05 -30.45 1.19
C GLY A 12 -3.36 -29.00 1.57
N LYS A 13 -2.83 -28.04 0.79
CA LYS A 13 -3.09 -26.60 0.98
C LYS A 13 -4.56 -26.28 0.69
N VAL A 14 -5.15 -26.86 -0.36
CA VAL A 14 -6.57 -26.67 -0.70
C VAL A 14 -7.48 -27.21 0.41
N LYS A 15 -7.21 -28.41 0.92
CA LYS A 15 -7.97 -28.99 2.04
C LYS A 15 -7.92 -28.10 3.28
N ALA A 16 -6.73 -27.64 3.66
CA ALA A 16 -6.57 -26.76 4.81
C ALA A 16 -7.32 -25.43 4.62
N HIS A 17 -7.25 -24.85 3.42
CA HIS A 17 -7.90 -23.56 3.12
C HIS A 17 -9.43 -23.62 3.20
N PHE A 18 -10.03 -24.71 2.70
CA PHE A 18 -11.48 -24.89 2.68
C PHE A 18 -12.04 -25.71 3.85
N GLY A 19 -11.19 -26.09 4.82
CA GLY A 19 -11.61 -26.88 5.98
C GLY A 19 -12.15 -28.27 5.63
N LEU A 20 -11.60 -28.90 4.58
CA LEU A 20 -12.03 -30.22 4.12
C LEU A 20 -11.41 -31.32 5.01
N VAL A 21 -12.23 -31.95 5.87
CA VAL A 21 -11.79 -32.95 6.87
C VAL A 21 -12.58 -34.26 6.72
N GLY A 22 -11.91 -35.40 6.96
CA GLY A 22 -12.50 -36.76 6.96
C GLY A 22 -12.60 -37.40 5.57
N ASP A 23 -12.83 -38.72 5.52
CA ASP A 23 -13.13 -39.44 4.28
C ASP A 23 -14.65 -39.48 4.06
N SER A 24 -15.11 -38.74 3.06
CA SER A 24 -16.53 -38.68 2.68
C SER A 24 -16.67 -38.61 1.15
N ALA A 25 -17.80 -39.04 0.62
CA ALA A 25 -18.11 -38.92 -0.81
C ALA A 25 -18.02 -37.47 -1.32
N ALA A 26 -18.29 -36.48 -0.44
CA ALA A 26 -18.11 -35.06 -0.76
C ALA A 26 -16.63 -34.71 -1.00
N LEU A 27 -15.70 -35.29 -0.23
CA LEU A 27 -14.26 -35.07 -0.41
C LEU A 27 -13.76 -35.66 -1.75
N GLU A 28 -14.30 -36.81 -2.16
CA GLU A 28 -13.97 -37.41 -3.46
C GLU A 28 -14.43 -36.52 -4.63
N ILE A 29 -15.61 -35.90 -4.52
CA ILE A 29 -16.12 -34.93 -5.49
C ILE A 29 -15.18 -33.71 -5.56
N GLU A 30 -14.83 -33.13 -4.42
CA GLU A 30 -13.90 -31.99 -4.37
C GLU A 30 -12.51 -32.35 -4.92
N ARG A 31 -12.03 -33.58 -4.64
CA ARG A 31 -10.78 -34.07 -5.21
C ARG A 31 -10.86 -34.21 -6.72
N ALA A 32 -11.96 -34.73 -7.25
CA ALA A 32 -12.19 -34.83 -8.69
C ALA A 32 -12.26 -33.44 -9.34
N ILE A 33 -12.90 -32.45 -8.69
CA ILE A 33 -12.91 -31.04 -9.13
C ILE A 33 -11.50 -30.47 -9.15
N TYR A 34 -10.71 -30.70 -8.10
CA TYR A 34 -9.31 -30.28 -8.02
C TYR A 34 -8.47 -30.87 -9.16
N ASP A 35 -8.53 -32.19 -9.37
CA ASP A 35 -7.73 -32.87 -10.40
C ASP A 35 -8.16 -32.45 -11.81
N ASN A 36 -9.47 -32.26 -12.05
CA ASN A 36 -9.97 -31.72 -13.31
C ASN A 36 -9.52 -30.28 -13.53
N THR A 37 -9.53 -29.44 -12.49
CA THR A 37 -9.06 -28.06 -12.57
C THR A 37 -7.57 -28.00 -12.84
N ARG A 38 -6.78 -28.86 -12.20
CA ARG A 38 -5.33 -29.01 -12.44
C ARG A 38 -5.04 -29.43 -13.88
N LYS A 39 -5.77 -30.41 -14.41
CA LYS A 39 -5.67 -30.86 -15.82
C LYS A 39 -6.02 -29.72 -16.78
N ARG A 40 -7.10 -28.98 -16.50
CA ARG A 40 -7.51 -27.81 -17.29
C ARG A 40 -6.42 -26.73 -17.28
N LEU A 41 -5.84 -26.40 -16.13
CA LEU A 41 -4.75 -25.42 -16.06
C LEU A 41 -3.55 -25.88 -16.90
N LYS A 42 -3.05 -27.11 -16.68
CA LYS A 42 -1.94 -27.67 -17.45
C LYS A 42 -2.19 -27.64 -18.96
N LYS A 43 -3.43 -27.89 -19.41
CA LYS A 43 -3.79 -27.78 -20.83
C LYS A 43 -3.72 -26.34 -21.33
N ASN A 44 -4.26 -25.39 -20.57
CA ASN A 44 -4.22 -23.96 -20.89
C ASN A 44 -2.81 -23.35 -20.77
N ASP A 45 -1.89 -24.00 -20.06
CA ASP A 45 -0.50 -23.56 -19.94
C ASP A 45 0.36 -23.88 -21.17
N LYS A 46 -0.02 -24.91 -21.93
CA LYS A 46 0.66 -25.25 -23.19
C LYS A 46 0.36 -24.27 -24.31
N ASP A 47 -0.78 -23.60 -24.25
CA ASP A 47 -1.22 -22.64 -25.26
C ASP A 47 -1.34 -21.25 -24.62
N LEU A 48 -0.38 -20.38 -24.91
CA LEU A 48 -0.40 -18.99 -24.46
C LEU A 48 -1.61 -18.21 -24.99
N ARG A 49 -2.37 -18.74 -25.95
CA ARG A 49 -3.59 -18.15 -26.51
C ARG A 49 -4.84 -18.96 -26.20
N SER A 50 -4.81 -19.80 -25.17
CA SER A 50 -5.98 -20.59 -24.80
C SER A 50 -7.21 -19.71 -24.49
N ALA A 51 -8.41 -20.26 -24.65
CA ALA A 51 -9.66 -19.55 -24.36
C ALA A 51 -9.70 -18.97 -22.93
N LEU A 52 -9.15 -19.70 -21.95
CA LEU A 52 -9.04 -19.23 -20.57
C LEU A 52 -8.10 -18.02 -20.45
N ARG A 53 -6.92 -18.07 -21.08
CA ARG A 53 -5.96 -16.95 -21.04
C ARG A 53 -6.54 -15.71 -21.73
N GLN A 54 -7.19 -15.88 -22.87
CA GLN A 54 -7.86 -14.78 -23.57
C GLN A 54 -8.99 -14.18 -22.71
N TRP A 55 -9.77 -15.01 -22.04
CA TRP A 55 -10.79 -14.57 -21.09
C TRP A 55 -10.18 -13.77 -19.92
N ILE A 56 -9.09 -14.26 -19.31
CA ILE A 56 -8.36 -13.53 -18.26
C ILE A 56 -7.83 -12.20 -18.79
N GLY A 57 -7.28 -12.19 -20.01
CA GLY A 57 -6.82 -10.97 -20.67
C GLY A 57 -7.93 -9.93 -20.83
N ALA A 58 -9.12 -10.35 -21.24
CA ALA A 58 -10.28 -9.46 -21.34
C ALA A 58 -10.69 -8.90 -19.97
N GLN A 59 -10.70 -9.71 -18.91
CA GLN A 59 -10.95 -9.23 -17.54
C GLN A 59 -9.87 -8.24 -17.08
N ALA A 60 -8.62 -8.49 -17.44
CA ALA A 60 -7.49 -7.63 -17.09
C ALA A 60 -7.53 -6.28 -17.85
N VAL A 61 -8.15 -6.23 -19.03
CA VAL A 61 -8.48 -4.94 -19.69
C VAL A 61 -9.48 -4.14 -18.88
N VAL A 62 -10.58 -4.76 -18.43
CA VAL A 62 -11.58 -4.10 -17.58
C VAL A 62 -10.92 -3.59 -16.29
N ALA A 63 -10.12 -4.42 -15.64
CA ALA A 63 -9.39 -4.05 -14.42
C ALA A 63 -8.41 -2.90 -14.66
N GLY A 64 -7.70 -2.91 -15.80
CA GLY A 64 -6.82 -1.81 -16.21
C GLY A 64 -7.56 -0.49 -16.37
N MET A 65 -8.75 -0.51 -16.98
CA MET A 65 -9.58 0.69 -17.14
C MET A 65 -10.09 1.21 -15.79
N LEU A 66 -10.54 0.33 -14.90
CA LEU A 66 -10.98 0.73 -13.56
C LEU A 66 -9.84 1.31 -12.73
N ALA A 67 -8.64 0.73 -12.82
CA ALA A 67 -7.44 1.25 -12.17
C ALA A 67 -7.05 2.63 -12.72
N PHE A 68 -7.18 2.85 -14.03
CA PHE A 68 -6.98 4.15 -14.65
C PHE A 68 -8.00 5.19 -14.18
N ILE A 69 -9.28 4.83 -14.07
CA ILE A 69 -10.32 5.70 -13.50
C ILE A 69 -9.99 6.04 -12.04
N ALA A 70 -9.58 5.06 -11.24
CA ALA A 70 -9.18 5.30 -9.85
C ALA A 70 -7.96 6.22 -9.72
N ALA A 71 -7.00 6.13 -10.66
CA ALA A 71 -5.79 6.95 -10.65
C ALA A 71 -5.98 8.37 -11.20
N THR A 72 -6.94 8.58 -12.11
CA THR A 72 -7.17 9.86 -12.80
C THR A 72 -8.42 10.60 -12.34
N GLY A 73 -9.35 9.87 -11.71
CA GLY A 73 -10.69 10.36 -11.43
C GLY A 73 -11.53 10.63 -12.67
N CYS A 74 -11.13 10.23 -13.88
CA CYS A 74 -11.89 10.56 -15.09
C CYS A 74 -13.26 9.84 -15.18
N ASN A 75 -14.16 10.38 -16.00
CA ASN A 75 -15.45 9.73 -16.25
C ASN A 75 -15.28 8.40 -16.97
N LEU A 76 -16.21 7.47 -16.74
CA LEU A 76 -16.23 6.17 -17.43
C LEU A 76 -16.21 6.34 -18.95
N SER A 77 -16.98 7.29 -19.49
CA SER A 77 -17.00 7.60 -20.92
C SER A 77 -15.66 8.12 -21.45
N VAL A 78 -14.90 8.85 -20.63
CA VAL A 78 -13.57 9.32 -21.01
C VAL A 78 -12.59 8.16 -21.08
N ALA A 79 -12.63 7.25 -20.10
CA ALA A 79 -11.80 6.05 -20.11
C ALA A 79 -12.17 5.09 -21.26
N GLN A 80 -13.46 4.95 -21.57
CA GLN A 80 -13.98 4.09 -22.66
C GLN A 80 -13.49 4.54 -24.03
N ASN A 81 -13.35 5.84 -24.25
CA ASN A 81 -12.96 6.44 -25.53
C ASN A 81 -11.50 6.92 -25.55
N LEU A 82 -10.67 6.48 -24.60
CA LEU A 82 -9.28 6.90 -24.53
C LEU A 82 -8.47 6.22 -25.64
N GLU A 83 -7.72 6.99 -26.42
CA GLU A 83 -6.88 6.50 -27.52
C GLU A 83 -5.37 6.50 -27.16
N VAL A 84 -4.58 5.66 -27.82
CA VAL A 84 -3.15 5.45 -27.49
C VAL A 84 -2.25 6.56 -28.03
N ASP A 85 -2.56 7.09 -29.21
CA ASP A 85 -1.82 8.16 -29.91
C ASP A 85 -1.87 9.50 -29.17
N THR A 86 -2.78 9.63 -28.22
CA THR A 86 -2.96 10.83 -27.43
C THR A 86 -2.21 10.82 -26.10
N LEU A 87 -1.48 9.74 -25.79
CA LEU A 87 -0.66 9.63 -24.58
C LEU A 87 0.58 10.52 -24.68
N LYS A 88 0.66 11.53 -23.81
CA LYS A 88 1.76 12.47 -23.67
C LYS A 88 2.37 12.42 -22.26
N PHE A 89 3.70 12.49 -22.20
CA PHE A 89 4.44 12.68 -20.97
C PHE A 89 4.57 14.17 -20.69
N ILE A 90 4.03 14.63 -19.57
CA ILE A 90 4.16 16.02 -19.13
C ILE A 90 5.21 16.05 -18.02
N PRO A 91 6.39 16.65 -18.26
CA PRO A 91 7.31 16.98 -17.18
C PRO A 91 6.61 17.97 -16.23
N SER A 92 6.59 17.69 -14.93
CA SER A 92 6.20 18.69 -13.93
C SER A 92 7.26 18.77 -12.84
N THR A 93 7.37 19.95 -12.22
CA THR A 93 8.27 20.26 -11.10
C THR A 93 8.00 19.43 -9.85
N GLN A 94 6.84 18.76 -9.74
CA GLN A 94 6.47 17.85 -8.64
C GLN A 94 6.26 16.39 -9.10
N GLY A 95 6.84 15.99 -10.24
CA GLY A 95 6.79 14.63 -10.77
C GLY A 95 6.14 14.54 -12.15
N LYS A 96 6.54 13.55 -12.96
CA LYS A 96 6.01 13.33 -14.32
C LYS A 96 4.51 13.02 -14.27
N ARG A 97 3.68 13.88 -14.87
CA ARG A 97 2.24 13.64 -15.04
C ARG A 97 2.01 12.95 -16.39
N PHE A 98 1.12 11.97 -16.42
CA PHE A 98 0.69 11.34 -17.67
C PHE A 98 -0.58 11.98 -18.15
N SER A 99 -0.65 12.41 -19.41
CA SER A 99 -1.87 12.92 -20.03
C SER A 99 -2.23 12.02 -21.20
N GLY A 100 -3.46 11.50 -21.26
CA GLY A 100 -4.02 10.93 -22.49
C GLY A 100 -5.16 11.82 -22.98
N THR A 101 -5.44 11.90 -24.28
CA THR A 101 -6.44 12.82 -24.86
C THR A 101 -7.47 12.13 -25.78
N LYS A 102 -8.57 12.88 -26.02
CA LYS A 102 -9.59 12.85 -27.11
C LYS A 102 -10.51 11.62 -27.28
N ALA A 103 -11.71 11.69 -26.71
CA ALA A 103 -12.95 12.00 -27.46
C ALA A 103 -14.10 12.35 -26.49
N ARG A 104 -15.10 13.10 -26.97
CA ARG A 104 -16.16 13.70 -26.14
C ARG A 104 -17.56 13.30 -26.61
N ALA A 105 -18.49 13.26 -25.66
CA ALA A 105 -19.87 13.65 -25.89
C ALA A 105 -19.97 15.20 -25.74
N GLY A 106 -20.06 15.95 -26.85
CA GLY A 106 -20.40 17.39 -26.87
C GLY A 106 -19.32 18.44 -27.24
N GLY A 107 -18.19 18.10 -27.92
CA GLY A 107 -17.17 19.03 -28.49
C GLY A 107 -16.06 19.76 -27.65
N LYS A 108 -15.42 19.24 -26.59
CA LYS A 108 -14.35 19.82 -25.71
C LYS A 108 -13.45 18.65 -25.38
N THR A 109 -12.19 18.97 -25.26
CA THR A 109 -11.13 18.00 -25.00
C THR A 109 -10.94 17.84 -23.50
N VAL A 110 -10.84 16.60 -23.01
CA VAL A 110 -10.50 16.29 -21.60
C VAL A 110 -9.19 15.51 -21.61
N ASN A 111 -8.30 15.84 -20.67
CA ASN A 111 -6.97 15.28 -20.51
C ASN A 111 -6.82 14.65 -19.13
N PRO A 112 -7.18 13.37 -18.91
CA PRO A 112 -6.97 12.72 -17.63
C PRO A 112 -5.49 12.72 -17.25
N GLU A 113 -5.19 13.17 -16.03
CA GLU A 113 -3.85 13.15 -15.45
C GLU A 113 -3.76 12.13 -14.32
N PHE A 114 -2.65 11.38 -14.23
CA PHE A 114 -2.34 10.56 -13.06
C PHE A 114 -0.91 10.78 -12.56
N GLY A 115 -0.71 10.53 -11.26
CA GLY A 115 0.57 10.71 -10.58
C GLY A 115 1.61 9.62 -10.90
N VAL A 116 2.89 9.94 -10.68
CA VAL A 116 4.05 9.09 -11.05
C VAL A 116 3.94 7.66 -10.51
N ARG A 117 3.37 7.44 -9.31
CA ARG A 117 3.22 6.11 -8.71
C ARG A 117 2.42 5.14 -9.59
N PHE A 118 1.46 5.63 -10.37
CA PHE A 118 0.64 4.77 -11.25
C PHE A 118 1.34 4.42 -12.57
N THR A 119 2.41 5.13 -12.93
CA THR A 119 3.20 4.91 -14.16
C THR A 119 3.58 3.45 -14.41
N PRO A 120 4.19 2.72 -13.44
CA PRO A 120 4.64 1.37 -13.69
C PRO A 120 3.45 0.42 -13.92
N VAL A 121 2.34 0.66 -13.22
CA VAL A 121 1.08 -0.09 -13.37
C VAL A 121 0.49 0.14 -14.76
N PHE A 122 0.44 1.39 -15.22
CA PHE A 122 -0.06 1.72 -16.54
C PHE A 122 0.83 1.16 -17.67
N LYS A 123 2.16 1.21 -17.53
CA LYS A 123 3.08 0.58 -18.48
C LYS A 123 2.87 -0.93 -18.58
N LYS A 124 2.75 -1.61 -17.43
CA LYS A 124 2.39 -3.03 -17.35
C LYS A 124 1.06 -3.34 -18.03
N TYR A 125 0.08 -2.45 -17.89
CA TYR A 125 -1.18 -2.55 -18.61
C TYR A 125 -0.99 -2.42 -20.14
N LEU A 126 -0.19 -1.47 -20.62
CA LEU A 126 0.07 -1.31 -22.06
C LEU A 126 0.77 -2.52 -22.68
N GLU A 127 1.64 -3.21 -21.93
CA GLU A 127 2.22 -4.50 -22.35
C GLU A 127 1.15 -5.59 -22.47
N LEU A 128 0.26 -5.69 -21.46
CA LEU A 128 -0.88 -6.59 -21.50
C LEU A 128 -1.79 -6.29 -22.70
N ARG A 129 -2.06 -5.02 -22.99
CA ARG A 129 -2.85 -4.58 -24.15
C ARG A 129 -2.25 -5.10 -25.46
N LYS A 130 -0.93 -4.99 -25.65
CA LYS A 130 -0.25 -5.55 -26.84
C LYS A 130 -0.50 -7.05 -26.97
N TRP A 131 -0.43 -7.78 -25.86
CA TRP A 131 -0.72 -9.22 -25.84
C TRP A 131 -2.20 -9.53 -26.14
N VAL A 132 -3.14 -8.74 -25.63
CA VAL A 132 -4.59 -8.93 -25.90
C VAL A 132 -4.87 -8.71 -27.38
N LEU A 133 -4.30 -7.65 -27.97
CA LEU A 133 -4.48 -7.30 -29.38
C LEU A 133 -3.84 -8.30 -30.34
N ASN A 134 -2.75 -8.97 -29.93
CA ASN A 134 -2.10 -10.02 -30.71
C ASN A 134 -1.86 -9.64 -32.19
N GLY A 135 -1.27 -8.46 -32.42
CA GLY A 135 -1.00 -7.92 -33.76
C GLY A 135 -2.18 -7.22 -34.44
N SER A 136 -3.36 -7.18 -33.81
CA SER A 136 -4.54 -6.53 -34.39
C SER A 136 -4.63 -5.04 -34.01
N ASP A 137 -4.97 -4.16 -34.95
CA ASP A 137 -4.98 -2.70 -34.71
C ASP A 137 -6.18 -2.17 -33.92
N SER A 138 -5.93 -1.29 -32.96
CA SER A 138 -6.97 -0.56 -32.22
C SER A 138 -6.40 0.76 -31.74
N ALA A 139 -7.18 1.84 -31.85
CA ALA A 139 -6.82 3.12 -31.25
C ALA A 139 -7.06 3.11 -29.73
N LEU A 140 -8.08 2.39 -29.26
CA LEU A 140 -8.51 2.38 -27.86
C LEU A 140 -7.41 1.87 -26.92
N VAL A 141 -7.18 2.58 -25.82
CA VAL A 141 -6.32 2.14 -24.73
C VAL A 141 -6.89 0.88 -24.10
N PHE A 142 -8.20 0.79 -23.88
CA PHE A 142 -8.89 -0.34 -23.23
C PHE A 142 -9.83 -1.12 -24.17
N PRO A 143 -9.30 -1.86 -25.16
CA PRO A 143 -10.12 -2.56 -26.14
C PRO A 143 -10.67 -3.89 -25.60
N ILE A 144 -11.95 -4.15 -25.83
CA ILE A 144 -12.57 -5.47 -25.64
C ILE A 144 -12.95 -6.04 -27.01
N TYR A 145 -12.87 -7.36 -27.15
CA TYR A 145 -13.37 -8.05 -28.33
C TYR A 145 -14.82 -8.50 -28.13
N SER A 146 -15.70 -8.07 -29.02
CA SER A 146 -17.05 -8.58 -29.21
C SER A 146 -17.10 -9.38 -30.50
N GLN A 147 -17.78 -10.53 -30.49
CA GLN A 147 -18.00 -11.31 -31.72
C GLN A 147 -18.92 -10.58 -32.70
N GLU A 148 -19.85 -9.76 -32.19
CA GLU A 148 -20.90 -9.10 -32.99
C GLU A 148 -20.45 -7.74 -33.56
N TYR A 149 -19.59 -7.03 -32.82
CA TYR A 149 -19.18 -5.65 -33.17
C TYR A 149 -17.67 -5.50 -33.37
N GLY A 150 -16.91 -6.60 -33.36
CA GLY A 150 -15.45 -6.54 -33.34
C GLY A 150 -14.93 -5.86 -32.08
N LYS A 151 -13.95 -4.95 -32.21
CA LYS A 151 -13.35 -4.28 -31.05
C LYS A 151 -14.24 -3.14 -30.56
N SER A 152 -14.62 -3.19 -29.30
CA SER A 152 -15.48 -2.19 -28.64
C SER A 152 -14.85 -1.67 -27.35
N SER A 153 -15.42 -0.59 -26.82
CA SER A 153 -15.11 -0.11 -25.48
C SER A 153 -15.66 -1.05 -24.40
N VAL A 154 -15.12 -0.93 -23.19
CA VAL A 154 -15.62 -1.65 -22.02
C VAL A 154 -17.05 -1.21 -21.68
N GLY A 155 -18.01 -2.13 -21.62
CA GLY A 155 -19.40 -1.86 -21.24
C GLY A 155 -19.75 -2.29 -19.80
N SER A 156 -21.01 -2.03 -19.43
CA SER A 156 -21.56 -2.40 -18.11
C SER A 156 -21.52 -3.91 -17.85
N GLN A 157 -21.77 -4.72 -18.88
CA GLN A 157 -21.76 -6.19 -18.78
C GLN A 157 -20.36 -6.71 -18.40
N GLN A 158 -19.30 -6.14 -18.98
CA GLN A 158 -17.93 -6.58 -18.72
C GLN A 158 -17.48 -6.16 -17.31
N ILE A 159 -17.90 -4.98 -16.84
CA ILE A 159 -17.69 -4.56 -15.45
C ILE A 159 -18.44 -5.49 -14.48
N ALA A 160 -19.69 -5.86 -14.78
CA ALA A 160 -20.48 -6.77 -13.95
C ALA A 160 -19.83 -8.16 -13.85
N ARG A 161 -19.29 -8.69 -14.96
CA ARG A 161 -18.56 -9.96 -14.97
C ARG A 161 -17.30 -9.91 -14.09
N LEU A 162 -16.54 -8.82 -14.18
CA LEU A 162 -15.37 -8.61 -13.33
C LEU A 162 -15.76 -8.54 -11.85
N LYS A 163 -16.84 -7.82 -11.51
CA LYS A 163 -17.39 -7.74 -10.15
C LYS A 163 -17.73 -9.13 -9.61
N THR A 164 -18.43 -9.96 -10.37
CA THR A 164 -18.76 -11.34 -9.94
C THR A 164 -17.51 -12.17 -9.68
N TYR A 165 -16.48 -12.02 -10.52
CA TYR A 165 -15.21 -12.71 -10.31
C TYR A 165 -14.47 -12.23 -9.05
N PHE A 166 -14.42 -10.91 -8.84
CA PHE A 166 -13.83 -10.30 -7.66
C PHE A 166 -14.55 -10.72 -6.37
N ALA A 167 -15.88 -10.77 -6.38
CA ALA A 167 -16.65 -11.23 -5.22
C ALA A 167 -16.35 -12.69 -4.85
N LYS A 168 -16.03 -13.54 -5.82
CA LYS A 168 -15.61 -14.93 -5.56
C LYS A 168 -14.17 -15.02 -5.05
N ALA A 169 -13.26 -14.24 -5.64
CA ALA A 169 -11.84 -14.28 -5.29
C ALA A 169 -11.54 -13.54 -3.97
N LEU A 170 -12.30 -12.49 -3.67
CA LEU A 170 -12.13 -11.59 -2.53
C LEU A 170 -13.48 -11.34 -1.85
N PRO A 171 -14.08 -12.38 -1.22
CA PRO A 171 -15.46 -12.31 -0.69
C PRO A 171 -15.64 -11.29 0.44
N LYS A 172 -14.56 -10.91 1.12
CA LYS A 172 -14.55 -9.90 2.19
C LYS A 172 -14.26 -8.47 1.68
N THR A 173 -14.12 -8.28 0.37
CA THR A 173 -13.80 -6.98 -0.24
C THR A 173 -15.03 -6.38 -0.89
N ALA A 174 -15.39 -5.17 -0.48
CA ALA A 174 -16.49 -4.43 -1.10
C ALA A 174 -16.13 -4.00 -2.53
N TRP A 175 -17.09 -4.12 -3.44
CA TRP A 175 -16.91 -3.63 -4.82
C TRP A 175 -17.08 -2.11 -4.88
N VAL A 176 -16.07 -1.42 -5.39
CA VAL A 176 -16.10 0.02 -5.61
C VAL A 176 -16.38 0.31 -7.08
N THR A 177 -17.45 1.06 -7.35
CA THR A 177 -17.87 1.44 -8.70
C THR A 177 -16.98 2.55 -9.29
N PRO A 178 -16.93 2.70 -10.63
CA PRO A 178 -16.25 3.84 -11.27
C PRO A 178 -16.66 5.20 -10.69
N THR A 179 -17.95 5.37 -10.40
CA THR A 179 -18.51 6.60 -9.82
C THR A 179 -17.97 6.85 -8.42
N GLN A 180 -17.89 5.80 -7.57
CA GLN A 180 -17.31 5.92 -6.23
C GLN A 180 -15.81 6.22 -6.28
N TRP A 181 -15.06 5.57 -7.18
CA TRP A 181 -13.64 5.88 -7.39
C TRP A 181 -13.44 7.36 -7.74
N ARG A 182 -14.22 7.86 -8.70
CA ARG A 182 -14.18 9.28 -9.08
C ARG A 182 -14.55 10.19 -7.90
N LYS A 183 -15.61 9.88 -7.15
CA LYS A 183 -16.02 10.67 -5.97
C LYS A 183 -14.87 10.78 -4.95
N ASN A 184 -14.15 9.69 -4.70
CA ASN A 184 -12.98 9.69 -3.80
C ASN A 184 -11.85 10.61 -4.30
N VAL A 185 -11.51 10.53 -5.60
CA VAL A 185 -10.49 11.43 -6.18
C VAL A 185 -10.90 12.89 -6.00
N SER A 186 -12.18 13.21 -6.21
CA SER A 186 -12.70 14.56 -5.99
C SER A 186 -12.57 15.03 -4.54
N TYR A 187 -12.91 14.19 -3.56
CA TYR A 187 -12.75 14.54 -2.13
C TYR A 187 -11.30 14.87 -1.80
N GLN A 188 -10.34 14.12 -2.35
CA GLN A 188 -8.92 14.38 -2.16
C GLN A 188 -8.51 15.73 -2.78
N TYR A 189 -8.99 16.07 -3.98
CA TYR A 189 -8.70 17.37 -4.61
C TYR A 189 -9.30 18.55 -3.85
N VAL A 190 -10.56 18.46 -3.40
CA VAL A 190 -11.18 19.52 -2.58
C VAL A 190 -10.37 19.74 -1.30
N LYS A 191 -10.00 18.66 -0.60
CA LYS A 191 -9.22 18.74 0.63
C LYS A 191 -7.84 19.35 0.40
N LEU A 192 -7.11 18.88 -0.61
CA LEU A 192 -5.75 19.35 -0.92
C LEU A 192 -5.71 20.80 -1.43
N SER A 193 -6.79 21.26 -2.06
CA SER A 193 -6.91 22.64 -2.54
C SER A 193 -7.45 23.62 -1.49
N GLY A 194 -7.68 23.16 -0.25
CA GLY A 194 -8.23 24.01 0.80
C GLY A 194 -9.70 24.39 0.58
N GLY A 195 -10.45 23.59 -0.19
CA GLY A 195 -11.85 23.84 -0.49
C GLY A 195 -12.11 24.53 -1.84
N ASP A 196 -11.11 24.63 -2.73
CA ASP A 196 -11.29 25.23 -4.05
C ASP A 196 -12.10 24.32 -4.98
N MET A 197 -13.39 24.64 -5.06
CA MET A 197 -14.36 23.93 -5.88
C MET A 197 -14.15 24.17 -7.38
N ALA A 198 -13.62 25.34 -7.76
CA ALA A 198 -13.39 25.69 -9.16
C ALA A 198 -12.20 24.89 -9.73
N LEU A 199 -11.08 24.84 -9.00
CA LEU A 199 -9.92 24.03 -9.36
C LEU A 199 -10.27 22.53 -9.42
N THR A 200 -11.07 22.07 -8.46
CA THR A 200 -11.53 20.67 -8.44
C THR A 200 -12.46 20.36 -9.62
N ALA A 201 -13.38 21.26 -9.94
CA ALA A 201 -14.27 21.13 -11.08
C ALA A 201 -13.50 21.07 -12.41
N GLU A 202 -12.50 21.95 -12.58
CA GLU A 202 -11.61 21.94 -13.74
C GLU A 202 -10.89 20.60 -13.88
N LYS A 203 -10.23 20.12 -12.80
CA LYS A 203 -9.45 18.87 -12.83
C LYS A 203 -10.29 17.65 -13.14
N LEU A 204 -11.54 17.62 -12.68
CA LEU A 204 -12.44 16.50 -12.92
C LEU A 204 -13.22 16.65 -14.23
N GLY A 205 -13.26 17.83 -14.84
CA GLY A 205 -14.13 18.14 -15.97
C GLY A 205 -15.61 18.18 -15.60
N ASN A 206 -15.94 18.65 -14.38
CA ASN A 206 -17.30 18.91 -13.91
C ASN A 206 -17.60 20.42 -13.94
N THR A 207 -18.86 20.81 -13.71
CA THR A 207 -19.17 22.19 -13.34
C THR A 207 -18.95 22.40 -11.85
N GLU A 208 -18.66 23.64 -11.45
CA GLU A 208 -18.50 23.98 -10.03
C GLU A 208 -19.78 23.66 -9.24
N ASP A 209 -20.96 23.90 -9.81
CA ASP A 209 -22.24 23.57 -9.15
C ASP A 209 -22.41 22.08 -8.84
N THR A 210 -22.01 21.19 -9.76
CA THR A 210 -22.02 19.74 -9.51
C THR A 210 -21.05 19.36 -8.38
N VAL A 211 -19.90 20.05 -8.30
CA VAL A 211 -18.92 19.91 -7.22
C VAL A 211 -19.37 20.62 -5.93
N ARG A 212 -20.31 21.56 -5.96
CA ARG A 212 -20.86 22.15 -4.73
C ARG A 212 -21.94 21.25 -4.13
N GLN A 213 -22.85 20.77 -4.96
CA GLN A 213 -23.98 19.92 -4.55
C GLN A 213 -23.52 18.56 -4.01
N SER A 214 -22.51 17.97 -4.65
CA SER A 214 -22.00 16.64 -4.24
C SER A 214 -21.03 16.71 -3.05
N TYR A 215 -20.61 17.90 -2.62
CA TYR A 215 -19.52 18.12 -1.65
C TYR A 215 -19.89 19.23 -0.65
N SER A 216 -20.99 19.02 0.08
CA SER A 216 -21.36 19.86 1.23
C SER A 216 -20.39 19.69 2.40
N ARG A 217 -20.32 20.67 3.31
CA ARG A 217 -19.48 20.58 4.54
C ARG A 217 -19.73 19.31 5.37
N PRO A 218 -20.99 18.89 5.65
CA PRO A 218 -21.25 17.63 6.35
C PRO A 218 -20.62 16.41 5.65
N ALA A 219 -20.68 16.36 4.32
CA ALA A 219 -20.09 15.26 3.55
C ALA A 219 -18.55 15.25 3.60
N LEU A 220 -17.89 16.37 3.90
CA LEU A 220 -16.45 16.45 4.11
C LEU A 220 -16.04 16.02 5.52
N GLU A 221 -16.84 16.37 6.53
CA GLU A 221 -16.64 15.96 7.92
C GLU A 221 -16.79 14.45 8.09
N ASP A 222 -17.85 13.87 7.53
CA ASP A 222 -18.06 12.41 7.52
C ASP A 222 -16.89 11.69 6.84
N PHE A 223 -16.47 12.18 5.67
CA PHE A 223 -15.31 11.62 4.96
C PHE A 223 -14.03 11.72 5.78
N ALA A 224 -13.80 12.84 6.48
CA ALA A 224 -12.63 13.01 7.33
C ALA A 224 -12.64 12.00 8.50
N ALA A 225 -13.79 11.78 9.13
CA ALA A 225 -13.94 10.78 10.19
C ALA A 225 -13.72 9.35 9.68
N GLU A 226 -14.30 8.98 8.55
CA GLU A 226 -14.08 7.67 7.91
C GLU A 226 -12.61 7.45 7.55
N MET A 227 -11.93 8.46 7.01
CA MET A 227 -10.50 8.38 6.68
C MET A 227 -9.62 8.28 7.91
N ALA A 228 -9.96 9.00 8.99
CA ALA A 228 -9.26 8.86 10.26
C ALA A 228 -9.36 7.41 10.77
N GLY A 229 -10.57 6.84 10.80
CA GLY A 229 -10.79 5.44 11.18
C GLY A 229 -10.05 4.45 10.27
N PHE A 230 -10.03 4.67 8.96
CA PHE A 230 -9.27 3.83 8.03
C PHE A 230 -7.75 3.87 8.30
N PHE A 231 -7.18 5.06 8.51
CA PHE A 231 -5.75 5.19 8.80
C PHE A 231 -5.37 4.60 10.16
N GLU A 232 -6.26 4.65 11.14
CA GLU A 232 -6.08 3.99 12.44
C GLU A 232 -6.06 2.46 12.28
N LEU A 233 -7.04 1.90 11.57
CA LEU A 233 -7.05 0.46 11.27
C LEU A 233 -5.83 0.02 10.46
N MET A 234 -5.36 0.86 9.53
CA MET A 234 -4.11 0.60 8.78
C MET A 234 -2.89 0.61 9.70
N HIS A 235 -2.82 1.57 10.62
CA HIS A 235 -1.76 1.67 11.62
C HIS A 235 -1.72 0.41 12.49
N GLN A 236 -2.87 0.03 13.05
CA GLN A 236 -2.99 -1.15 13.89
C GLN A 236 -2.65 -2.43 13.12
N ALA A 237 -3.16 -2.61 11.90
CA ALA A 237 -2.85 -3.77 11.07
C ALA A 237 -1.35 -3.86 10.71
N ALA A 238 -0.68 -2.71 10.55
CA ALA A 238 0.76 -2.67 10.31
C ALA A 238 1.56 -3.14 11.54
N ILE A 239 1.05 -2.89 12.76
CA ILE A 239 1.65 -3.35 14.01
C ILE A 239 1.32 -4.84 14.24
N ASP A 240 0.06 -5.23 14.17
CA ASP A 240 -0.42 -6.59 14.49
C ASP A 240 0.28 -7.65 13.65
N ARG A 241 0.44 -7.40 12.35
CA ARG A 241 1.08 -8.37 11.45
C ARG A 241 2.54 -8.67 11.82
N THR A 242 3.20 -7.79 12.57
CA THR A 242 4.62 -7.93 12.95
C THR A 242 4.83 -8.74 14.22
N ARG A 243 3.77 -9.13 14.92
CA ARG A 243 3.85 -9.77 16.23
C ARG A 243 2.89 -10.95 16.37
N SER A 244 3.26 -11.89 17.23
CA SER A 244 2.45 -13.05 17.64
C SER A 244 2.01 -12.95 19.11
N LYS A 245 2.50 -11.96 19.83
CA LYS A 245 2.14 -11.64 21.22
C LYS A 245 1.79 -10.16 21.30
N GLU A 246 0.88 -9.81 22.20
CA GLU A 246 0.48 -8.43 22.44
C GLU A 246 1.66 -7.58 22.92
N ARG A 247 2.39 -8.09 23.92
CA ARG A 247 3.63 -7.49 24.46
C ARG A 247 4.82 -8.41 24.27
N ILE A 248 5.93 -7.84 23.82
CA ILE A 248 7.21 -8.55 23.68
C ILE A 248 8.16 -8.03 24.75
N PRO A 249 8.72 -8.90 25.62
CA PRO A 249 9.60 -8.47 26.70
C PRO A 249 10.76 -7.60 26.22
N VAL A 250 11.21 -6.72 27.10
CA VAL A 250 12.38 -5.85 26.90
C VAL A 250 13.36 -6.19 28.00
N ARG A 251 14.62 -6.47 27.65
CA ARG A 251 15.67 -6.72 28.63
C ARG A 251 16.17 -5.38 29.15
N ILE A 252 15.87 -5.08 30.41
CA ILE A 252 16.40 -3.91 31.11
C ILE A 252 17.61 -4.38 31.91
N ILE A 253 18.72 -3.66 31.78
CA ILE A 253 19.97 -3.95 32.50
C ILE A 253 20.32 -2.78 33.41
N GLU A 254 21.04 -3.05 34.50
CA GLU A 254 21.43 -2.02 35.49
C GLU A 254 22.80 -1.41 35.20
N GLU A 255 23.72 -2.17 34.58
CA GLU A 255 25.08 -1.71 34.28
C GLU A 255 25.22 -1.37 32.80
N ARG A 256 25.56 -0.11 32.50
CA ARG A 256 25.92 0.30 31.13
C ARG A 256 27.34 -0.16 30.81
N ARG A 257 27.46 -0.91 29.72
CA ARG A 257 28.73 -1.23 29.05
C ARG A 257 28.89 -0.36 27.82
N LEU A 258 29.86 0.54 27.83
CA LEU A 258 30.06 1.53 26.75
C LEU A 258 30.27 0.85 25.39
N GLU A 259 31.03 -0.25 25.36
CA GLU A 259 31.27 -1.06 24.17
C GLU A 259 30.04 -1.80 23.63
N ALA A 260 28.98 -1.93 24.43
CA ALA A 260 27.71 -2.55 24.04
C ALA A 260 26.70 -1.51 23.50
N THR A 261 27.07 -0.23 23.48
CA THR A 261 26.18 0.88 23.09
C THR A 261 25.79 0.82 21.62
N THR A 262 24.51 1.03 21.37
CA THR A 262 23.90 1.10 20.04
C THR A 262 23.14 2.41 19.89
N GLY A 263 22.73 2.76 18.67
CA GLY A 263 21.90 3.94 18.43
C GLY A 263 20.53 3.90 19.12
N THR A 264 20.08 2.77 19.66
CA THR A 264 18.74 2.64 20.27
C THR A 264 18.77 2.10 21.70
N GLY A 265 19.94 1.91 22.31
CA GLY A 265 20.10 1.24 23.60
C GLY A 265 21.37 0.41 23.65
N LEU A 266 21.30 -0.83 24.12
CA LEU A 266 22.46 -1.71 24.34
C LEU A 266 22.33 -3.06 23.62
N CYS A 267 23.45 -3.73 23.40
CA CYS A 267 23.54 -5.04 22.77
C CYS A 267 24.22 -6.08 23.68
N GLU A 268 23.49 -7.15 24.01
CA GLU A 268 23.96 -8.25 24.85
C GLU A 268 24.42 -9.47 24.02
N LYS A 269 24.84 -9.25 22.78
CA LYS A 269 25.32 -10.34 21.91
C LYS A 269 26.76 -10.72 22.25
N THR A 270 27.12 -11.99 22.06
CA THR A 270 28.53 -12.39 22.03
C THR A 270 29.16 -11.97 20.69
N PRO A 271 30.49 -11.80 20.60
CA PRO A 271 31.15 -11.37 19.37
C PRO A 271 30.84 -12.23 18.14
N GLU A 272 30.60 -13.53 18.34
CA GLU A 272 30.30 -14.52 17.30
C GLU A 272 28.81 -14.62 16.96
N ALA A 273 27.93 -13.95 17.73
CA ALA A 273 26.49 -14.03 17.53
C ALA A 273 26.02 -13.10 16.39
N GLU A 274 25.24 -13.67 15.48
CA GLU A 274 24.54 -12.96 14.42
C GLU A 274 23.23 -12.36 14.95
N PRO A 275 22.72 -11.27 14.33
CA PRO A 275 21.46 -10.66 14.76
C PRO A 275 20.28 -11.63 14.53
N GLU A 276 19.59 -11.96 15.61
CA GLU A 276 18.43 -12.84 15.58
C GLU A 276 17.14 -12.07 15.92
N ARG A 277 16.04 -12.36 15.22
CA ARG A 277 14.73 -11.80 15.55
C ARG A 277 14.24 -12.32 16.91
N ALA A 278 13.87 -11.42 17.81
CA ALA A 278 13.34 -11.80 19.11
C ALA A 278 12.04 -12.62 19.01
N GLN A 279 11.87 -13.57 19.93
CA GLN A 279 10.64 -14.36 20.04
C GLN A 279 9.43 -13.45 20.29
N GLY A 280 8.35 -13.69 19.55
CA GLY A 280 7.14 -12.86 19.59
C GLY A 280 6.99 -11.95 18.39
N PHE A 281 8.05 -11.70 17.61
CA PHE A 281 7.94 -11.04 16.31
C PHE A 281 7.74 -12.04 15.17
N THR A 282 7.01 -11.64 14.13
CA THR A 282 6.78 -12.44 12.92
C THR A 282 7.83 -12.12 11.83
N ALA A 283 7.79 -12.87 10.73
CA ALA A 283 8.61 -12.59 9.55
C ALA A 283 8.34 -11.22 8.90
N LEU A 284 7.23 -10.56 9.22
CA LEU A 284 6.86 -9.25 8.69
C LEU A 284 7.41 -8.09 9.55
N ALA A 285 7.96 -8.38 10.73
CA ALA A 285 8.70 -7.39 11.52
C ALA A 285 10.01 -7.02 10.82
N PRO A 286 10.52 -5.78 11.00
CA PRO A 286 11.86 -5.40 10.56
C PRO A 286 12.89 -6.48 10.91
N ALA A 287 13.68 -6.89 9.92
CA ALA A 287 14.71 -7.89 10.11
C ALA A 287 15.89 -7.24 10.84
N PRO A 288 16.31 -7.76 12.00
CA PRO A 288 17.45 -7.21 12.72
C PRO A 288 18.73 -7.25 11.86
N ALA A 289 19.42 -6.13 11.78
CA ALA A 289 20.70 -5.98 11.12
C ALA A 289 21.58 -5.04 11.95
N CYS A 290 22.78 -5.48 12.36
CA CYS A 290 23.66 -4.68 13.22
C CYS A 290 24.10 -3.35 12.59
N ARG A 291 23.95 -3.18 11.27
CA ARG A 291 24.27 -1.94 10.55
C ARG A 291 23.11 -0.96 10.48
N ASP A 292 21.91 -1.39 10.85
CA ASP A 292 20.67 -0.61 10.81
C ASP A 292 20.15 -0.48 12.26
N PRO A 293 20.58 0.55 13.02
CA PRO A 293 20.31 0.68 14.45
C PRO A 293 18.82 0.59 14.81
N GLU A 294 17.94 1.11 13.97
CA GLU A 294 16.49 1.08 14.18
C GLU A 294 15.92 -0.35 14.21
N THR A 295 16.60 -1.30 13.56
CA THR A 295 16.19 -2.71 13.54
C THR A 295 16.65 -3.46 14.78
N CYS A 296 17.58 -2.90 15.56
CA CYS A 296 18.06 -3.49 16.81
C CYS A 296 16.93 -3.72 17.80
N LEU A 297 15.93 -2.83 17.83
CA LEU A 297 14.71 -2.93 18.66
C LEU A 297 13.92 -4.25 18.50
N PHE A 298 14.14 -4.98 17.41
CA PHE A 298 13.50 -6.26 17.07
C PHE A 298 14.43 -7.47 17.29
N CYS A 299 15.65 -7.24 17.76
CA CYS A 299 16.68 -8.24 17.98
C CYS A 299 16.52 -8.96 19.32
N ALA A 300 16.83 -10.26 19.37
CA ALA A 300 16.87 -11.06 20.60
C ALA A 300 17.94 -10.61 21.59
N HIS A 301 18.99 -9.94 21.09
CA HIS A 301 20.10 -9.42 21.87
C HIS A 301 19.93 -7.95 22.29
N TYR A 302 18.78 -7.33 21.98
CA TYR A 302 18.49 -5.96 22.37
C TYR A 302 18.29 -5.86 23.89
N ALA A 303 18.96 -4.88 24.47
CA ALA A 303 18.78 -4.46 25.86
C ALA A 303 18.67 -2.93 25.93
N VAL A 304 18.19 -2.44 27.07
CA VAL A 304 18.11 -1.01 27.35
C VAL A 304 18.55 -0.75 28.79
N HIS A 305 19.26 0.34 29.01
CA HIS A 305 19.50 0.88 30.34
C HIS A 305 18.42 1.92 30.65
N ALA A 306 17.79 1.85 31.82
CA ALA A 306 16.66 2.69 32.18
C ALA A 306 17.11 4.12 32.61
N ASP A 307 17.90 4.78 31.78
CA ASP A 307 18.47 6.11 32.06
C ASP A 307 18.12 7.15 31.00
N GLU A 308 18.51 8.40 31.26
CA GLU A 308 18.19 9.52 30.39
C GLU A 308 18.79 9.37 28.99
N GLU A 309 19.99 8.81 28.86
CA GLU A 309 20.69 8.69 27.58
C GLU A 309 19.97 7.71 26.64
N ASP A 310 19.60 6.52 27.11
CA ASP A 310 18.85 5.56 26.29
C ASP A 310 17.41 6.04 26.02
N ILE A 311 16.78 6.72 26.99
CA ILE A 311 15.49 7.40 26.80
C ILE A 311 15.61 8.44 25.67
N ARG A 312 16.65 9.28 25.69
CA ARG A 312 16.89 10.32 24.68
C ARG A 312 17.15 9.73 23.30
N ARG A 313 17.91 8.63 23.20
CA ARG A 313 18.11 7.90 21.94
C ARG A 313 16.81 7.42 21.33
N LEU A 314 15.99 6.75 22.13
CA LEU A 314 14.69 6.22 21.70
C LEU A 314 13.76 7.33 21.22
N LEU A 315 13.66 8.42 21.99
CA LEU A 315 12.83 9.57 21.64
C LEU A 315 13.36 10.33 20.41
N SER A 316 14.68 10.43 20.25
CA SER A 316 15.32 11.03 19.07
C SER A 316 15.01 10.24 17.80
N LEU A 317 15.18 8.91 17.83
CA LEU A 317 14.78 8.05 16.70
C LEU A 317 13.29 8.20 16.37
N ARG A 318 12.43 8.20 17.40
CA ARG A 318 10.98 8.39 17.23
C ARG A 318 10.67 9.72 16.55
N TYR A 319 11.34 10.80 16.98
CA TYR A 319 11.22 12.13 16.38
C TYR A 319 11.64 12.13 14.90
N LEU A 320 12.82 11.59 14.58
CA LEU A 320 13.32 11.47 13.21
C LEU A 320 12.34 10.71 12.29
N ILE A 321 11.82 9.59 12.77
CA ILE A 321 10.84 8.78 12.03
C ILE A 321 9.59 9.60 11.71
N HIS A 322 9.10 10.40 12.66
CA HIS A 322 7.95 11.28 12.44
C HIS A 322 8.27 12.47 11.53
N ALA A 323 9.46 13.07 11.64
CA ALA A 323 9.89 14.18 10.81
C ALA A 323 9.92 13.82 9.31
N THR A 324 10.26 12.57 8.99
CA THR A 324 10.26 12.07 7.59
C THR A 324 8.87 11.72 7.05
N LYS A 325 7.82 11.68 7.89
CA LYS A 325 6.46 11.22 7.51
C LYS A 325 5.86 12.04 6.37
N ALA A 326 5.99 13.37 6.41
CA ALA A 326 5.34 14.27 5.46
C ALA A 326 5.81 14.07 4.00
N LYS A 327 7.04 13.59 3.79
CA LYS A 327 7.62 13.36 2.46
C LYS A 327 7.42 11.94 1.95
N GLN A 328 6.71 11.09 2.68
CA GLN A 328 6.49 9.69 2.32
C GLN A 328 5.00 9.37 2.06
N PRO A 329 4.71 8.44 1.14
CA PRO A 329 3.36 7.90 1.03
C PRO A 329 2.92 7.26 2.35
N ILE A 330 1.71 7.60 2.81
CA ILE A 330 1.19 7.13 4.10
C ILE A 330 1.22 5.61 4.23
N ASP A 331 0.91 4.88 3.15
CA ASP A 331 0.95 3.41 3.12
C ASP A 331 2.37 2.88 3.30
N HIS A 332 3.37 3.52 2.71
CA HIS A 332 4.76 3.14 2.88
C HIS A 332 5.26 3.42 4.30
N TRP A 333 4.98 4.62 4.81
CA TRP A 333 5.39 5.02 6.15
C TRP A 333 4.75 4.13 7.22
N GLN A 334 3.43 3.89 7.13
CA GLN A 334 2.71 3.04 8.08
C GLN A 334 3.30 1.61 8.12
N ASN A 335 3.57 1.04 6.96
CA ASN A 335 4.08 -0.32 6.87
C ASN A 335 5.53 -0.46 7.37
N LYS A 336 6.35 0.57 7.16
CA LYS A 336 7.79 0.55 7.47
C LYS A 336 8.09 0.99 8.90
N PHE A 337 7.44 2.05 9.37
CA PHE A 337 7.85 2.78 10.56
C PHE A 337 6.90 2.63 11.75
N SER A 338 5.61 2.39 11.53
CA SER A 338 4.67 2.19 12.65
C SER A 338 5.07 1.05 13.58
N PRO A 339 5.56 -0.10 13.10
CA PRO A 339 6.08 -1.15 14.00
C PRO A 339 7.23 -0.65 14.88
N THR A 340 8.13 0.18 14.34
CA THR A 340 9.29 0.73 15.04
C THR A 340 8.88 1.75 16.09
N VAL A 341 7.99 2.69 15.73
CA VAL A 341 7.42 3.67 16.68
C VAL A 341 6.72 2.95 17.82
N HIS A 342 5.87 1.97 17.50
CA HIS A 342 5.19 1.16 18.51
C HIS A 342 6.20 0.42 19.42
N ARG A 343 7.27 -0.15 18.83
CA ARG A 343 8.29 -0.83 19.62
C ARG A 343 9.05 0.13 20.55
N ILE A 344 9.34 1.35 20.11
CA ILE A 344 9.91 2.40 20.97
C ILE A 344 8.98 2.70 22.15
N ASP A 345 7.68 2.89 21.88
CA ASP A 345 6.69 3.17 22.92
C ASP A 345 6.54 1.97 23.90
N GLU A 346 6.68 0.74 23.43
CA GLU A 346 6.76 -0.47 24.27
C GLU A 346 8.01 -0.48 25.17
N VAL A 347 9.17 -0.09 24.64
CA VAL A 347 10.43 -0.01 25.41
C VAL A 347 10.34 1.08 26.49
N LEU A 348 9.86 2.27 26.14
CA LEU A 348 9.65 3.36 27.10
C LEU A 348 8.63 2.98 28.17
N SER A 349 7.58 2.23 27.80
CA SER A 349 6.63 1.69 28.77
C SER A 349 7.29 0.68 29.70
N ALA A 350 8.14 -0.21 29.20
CA ALA A 350 8.87 -1.16 30.03
C ALA A 350 9.83 -0.47 31.03
N ILE A 351 10.51 0.60 30.60
CA ILE A 351 11.34 1.45 31.48
C ILE A 351 10.48 2.05 32.60
N ARG A 352 9.35 2.66 32.25
CA ARG A 352 8.41 3.23 33.23
C ARG A 352 7.83 2.19 34.19
N ASP A 353 7.52 1.01 33.68
CA ASP A 353 6.95 -0.06 34.49
C ASP A 353 8.01 -0.65 35.46
N ALA A 354 9.30 -0.58 35.11
CA ALA A 354 10.42 -0.98 35.98
C ALA A 354 10.80 0.09 37.01
N ASP A 355 10.78 1.38 36.62
CA ASP A 355 10.98 2.53 37.50
C ASP A 355 9.92 3.60 37.21
N PRO A 356 8.87 3.74 38.05
CA PRO A 356 7.86 4.77 37.89
C PRO A 356 8.41 6.21 37.94
N GLY A 357 9.57 6.43 38.57
CA GLY A 357 10.24 7.74 38.62
C GLY A 357 10.71 8.23 37.24
N SER A 358 11.01 7.31 36.33
CA SER A 358 11.40 7.62 34.95
C SER A 358 10.31 8.35 34.13
N ALA A 359 9.05 8.36 34.57
CA ALA A 359 7.96 9.02 33.85
C ALA A 359 8.19 10.54 33.67
N GLU A 360 8.74 11.20 34.68
CA GLU A 360 9.09 12.62 34.61
C GLU A 360 10.23 12.86 33.61
N THR A 361 11.27 12.03 33.68
CA THR A 361 12.41 12.06 32.74
C THR A 361 11.96 11.83 31.31
N ILE A 362 11.14 10.81 31.04
CA ILE A 362 10.62 10.51 29.69
C ILE A 362 9.84 11.70 29.13
N ASN A 363 9.03 12.39 29.94
CA ASN A 363 8.26 13.54 29.49
C ASN A 363 9.14 14.77 29.25
N ARG A 364 10.08 15.04 30.16
CA ARG A 364 11.07 16.13 30.00
C ARG A 364 11.87 15.95 28.72
N VAL A 365 12.53 14.80 28.56
CA VAL A 365 13.38 14.49 27.41
C VAL A 365 12.59 14.52 26.10
N ARG A 366 11.31 14.13 26.11
CA ARG A 366 10.45 14.22 24.91
C ARG A 366 10.28 15.66 24.45
N ILE A 367 10.04 16.58 25.38
CA ILE A 367 9.89 18.02 25.08
C ILE A 367 11.24 18.57 24.58
N GLU A 368 12.34 18.23 25.23
CA GLU A 368 13.69 18.64 24.84
C GLU A 368 14.04 18.19 23.40
N VAL A 369 13.77 16.92 23.08
CA VAL A 369 13.93 16.36 21.73
C VAL A 369 13.06 17.08 20.71
N GLU A 370 11.81 17.40 21.04
CA GLU A 370 10.92 18.18 20.18
C GLU A 370 11.42 19.62 19.95
N CYS A 371 12.17 20.17 20.91
CA CYS A 371 12.88 21.44 20.80
C CYS A 371 14.23 21.36 20.07
N GLY A 372 14.68 20.16 19.68
CA GLY A 372 15.91 19.93 18.91
C GLY A 372 17.08 19.35 19.70
N GLU A 373 16.91 19.04 20.99
CA GLU A 373 17.94 18.40 21.82
C GLU A 373 17.97 16.87 21.63
N LEU A 374 18.32 16.48 20.41
CA LEU A 374 18.51 15.08 20.01
C LEU A 374 19.75 14.48 20.68
N ASP A 375 19.75 13.16 20.84
CA ASP A 375 20.96 12.40 21.13
C ASP A 375 22.00 12.59 20.01
N ASP A 376 23.28 12.66 20.38
CA ASP A 376 24.39 12.98 19.47
C ASP A 376 24.44 12.06 18.23
N PHE A 377 24.19 10.76 18.42
CA PHE A 377 24.18 9.81 17.31
C PHE A 377 23.07 10.20 16.32
N TRP A 378 21.87 10.48 16.81
CA TRP A 378 20.71 10.81 15.99
C TRP A 378 20.71 12.24 15.43
N ALA A 379 21.36 13.19 16.10
CA ALA A 379 21.56 14.55 15.60
C ALA A 379 22.33 14.54 14.26
N ILE A 380 23.40 13.74 14.16
CA ILE A 380 24.18 13.58 12.92
C ILE A 380 23.31 13.01 11.77
N HIS A 381 22.44 12.05 12.09
CA HIS A 381 21.52 11.47 11.12
C HIS A 381 20.45 12.49 10.68
N PHE A 382 19.97 13.31 11.61
CA PHE A 382 19.02 14.38 11.34
C PHE A 382 19.62 15.38 10.35
N ASP A 383 20.83 15.86 10.58
CA ASP A 383 21.53 16.79 9.69
C ASP A 383 21.73 16.21 8.29
N THR A 384 22.03 14.91 8.22
CA THR A 384 22.10 14.18 6.95
C THR A 384 20.75 14.19 6.23
N PHE A 385 19.65 13.94 6.93
CA PHE A 385 18.32 13.98 6.34
C PHE A 385 17.87 15.39 5.94
N VAL A 386 18.26 16.43 6.68
CA VAL A 386 18.04 17.83 6.28
C VAL A 386 18.82 18.13 5.00
N THR A 387 20.10 17.76 4.94
CA THR A 387 20.97 17.96 3.77
C THR A 387 20.42 17.26 2.52
N LEU A 388 19.89 16.04 2.67
CA LEU A 388 19.25 15.29 1.60
C LEU A 388 17.82 15.76 1.26
N GLY A 389 17.30 16.75 1.99
CA GLY A 389 15.94 17.24 1.82
C GLY A 389 14.87 16.20 2.18
N ALA A 390 15.18 15.21 3.02
CA ALA A 390 14.24 14.24 3.58
C ALA A 390 13.48 14.79 4.80
N VAL A 391 14.06 15.77 5.50
CA VAL A 391 13.42 16.62 6.51
C VAL A 391 13.52 18.07 6.03
N SER A 392 12.70 18.98 6.54
CA SER A 392 12.66 20.40 6.14
C SER A 392 12.77 21.30 7.34
#